data_AF-A0AAD4WA89-F1
#
_entry.id   AF-A0AAD4WA89-F1
#
_cell.length_a   1.000
_cell.length_b   1.000
_cell.length_c   1.000
_cell.angle_alpha   90.00
_cell.angle_beta   90.00
_cell.angle_gamma   90.00
#
_symmetry.space_group_name_H-M   'P 1'
#
loop_
_entity.id
_entity.type
_entity.pdbx_description
1 polymer ?
#
loop_
_entity_poly.entity_id
_entity_poly.type
_entity_poly.pdbx_seq_one_letter_code
_entity_poly.pdbx_strand_id
1 'polypeptide(L)'
;MEEAQTQTQVSKSTFKRKQRKTQQKSHMGNAVHESLSSFNQLRAESAQRRARKQRREECMKTNQPSDVKNGGEEDGDKEEEVEKKIEALQRIVPGGESLGVDKLFEETAGYIMALQGQLKAMKALASFVEGLEKEKRKFGG
;
A
#
# COMPACT_ATOMS: atom_id res chain seq x y z
N MET A 1 9.16 29.84 61.63
CA MET A 1 8.19 28.76 61.37
C MET A 1 6.86 29.43 61.11
N GLU A 2 6.46 29.54 59.85
CA GLU A 2 5.03 29.59 59.49
C GLU A 2 4.94 29.33 57.99
N GLU A 3 4.42 28.15 57.66
CA GLU A 3 4.08 27.73 56.31
C GLU A 3 2.73 28.32 55.95
N ALA A 4 2.62 28.96 54.77
CA ALA A 4 1.33 29.33 54.19
C ALA A 4 1.13 28.52 52.91
N GLN A 5 0.45 27.39 53.06
CA GLN A 5 -0.17 26.66 51.96
C GLN A 5 -1.43 27.43 51.52
N THR A 6 -1.47 27.92 50.28
CA THR A 6 -2.73 28.41 49.68
C THR A 6 -3.10 27.57 48.47
N GLN A 7 -3.98 26.63 48.78
CA GLN A 7 -5.07 26.03 48.03
C GLN A 7 -5.33 26.51 46.57
N THR A 8 -5.28 25.50 45.70
CA THR A 8 -5.74 25.38 44.31
C THR A 8 -7.11 26.01 43.99
N GLN A 9 -7.20 26.66 42.82
CA GLN A 9 -8.46 26.78 42.09
C GLN A 9 -8.20 26.58 40.58
N VAL A 10 -8.44 25.36 40.08
CA VAL A 10 -8.45 25.10 38.62
C VAL A 10 -9.89 25.32 38.14
N SER A 11 -10.12 26.46 37.49
CA SER A 11 -11.40 26.80 36.88
C SER A 11 -11.74 25.79 35.76
N LYS A 12 -12.78 24.98 35.98
CA LYS A 12 -13.31 24.06 34.96
C LYS A 12 -14.00 24.88 33.86
N SER A 13 -13.27 25.14 32.77
CA SER A 13 -13.82 25.75 31.56
C SER A 13 -14.81 24.79 30.89
N THR A 14 -16.08 25.19 30.83
CA THR A 14 -17.15 24.41 30.19
C THR A 14 -17.20 24.74 28.71
N PHE A 15 -16.60 23.88 27.87
CA PHE A 15 -16.64 24.01 26.43
C PHE A 15 -18.05 23.71 25.89
N LYS A 16 -18.81 24.75 25.55
CA LYS A 16 -20.15 24.62 24.97
C LYS A 16 -20.03 24.25 23.49
N ARG A 17 -20.16 22.96 23.18
CA ARG A 17 -20.23 22.42 21.80
C ARG A 17 -21.58 22.78 21.17
N LYS A 18 -21.61 23.78 20.28
CA LYS A 18 -22.77 24.13 19.45
C LYS A 18 -22.93 23.11 18.32
N GLN A 19 -24.03 22.36 18.31
CA GLN A 19 -24.39 21.45 17.23
C GLN A 19 -24.89 22.25 16.02
N ARG A 20 -24.27 22.07 14.85
CA ARG A 20 -24.82 22.53 13.56
C ARG A 20 -25.61 21.37 12.97
N LYS A 21 -26.91 21.58 12.75
CA LYS A 21 -27.81 20.64 12.07
C LYS A 21 -27.70 20.88 10.56
N THR A 22 -26.99 20.01 9.84
CA THR A 22 -27.02 19.94 8.37
C THR A 22 -27.91 18.76 7.97
N GLN A 23 -29.09 19.05 7.44
CA GLN A 23 -29.88 18.06 6.71
C GLN A 23 -29.29 17.94 5.30
N GLN A 24 -28.46 16.93 5.07
CA GLN A 24 -28.10 16.49 3.73
C GLN A 24 -29.00 15.29 3.41
N LYS A 25 -29.95 15.48 2.48
CA LYS A 25 -30.77 14.40 1.94
C LYS A 25 -29.87 13.45 1.16
N SER A 26 -29.68 12.22 1.64
CA SER A 26 -29.09 11.13 0.85
C SER A 26 -30.15 10.60 -0.10
N HIS A 27 -30.06 10.95 -1.37
CA HIS A 27 -30.79 10.27 -2.43
C HIS A 27 -30.10 8.94 -2.70
N MET A 28 -30.60 7.87 -2.07
CA MET A 28 -30.15 6.51 -2.32
C MET A 28 -30.82 6.03 -3.61
N GLY A 29 -30.12 6.17 -4.73
CA GLY A 29 -30.49 5.53 -5.98
C GLY A 29 -30.25 4.03 -5.88
N ASN A 30 -31.29 3.25 -6.14
CA ASN A 30 -31.26 1.79 -6.16
C ASN A 30 -30.41 1.31 -7.34
N ALA A 31 -29.17 0.86 -7.09
CA ALA A 31 -28.34 0.21 -8.09
C ALA A 31 -28.51 -1.31 -7.95
N VAL A 32 -29.18 -1.86 -8.97
CA VAL A 32 -29.46 -3.27 -9.18
C VAL A 32 -28.16 -4.07 -9.24
N HIS A 33 -28.17 -5.24 -8.60
CA HIS A 33 -27.12 -6.25 -8.58
C HIS A 33 -26.69 -6.65 -9.99
N GLU A 34 -25.51 -6.19 -10.45
CA GLU A 34 -24.83 -6.76 -11.61
C GLU A 34 -23.71 -7.72 -11.18
N SER A 35 -23.78 -8.89 -11.81
CA SER A 35 -22.98 -10.09 -11.61
C SER A 35 -21.47 -9.85 -11.76
N LEU A 36 -20.69 -10.43 -10.85
CA LEU A 36 -19.23 -10.45 -10.82
C LEU A 36 -18.64 -11.38 -11.91
N SER A 37 -18.71 -10.97 -13.19
CA SER A 37 -18.14 -11.75 -14.31
C SER A 37 -16.92 -11.12 -14.99
N SER A 38 -16.42 -9.97 -14.53
CA SER A 38 -15.34 -9.23 -15.22
C SER A 38 -13.90 -9.66 -14.90
N PHE A 39 -13.68 -10.64 -14.01
CA PHE A 39 -12.31 -11.03 -13.62
C PHE A 39 -11.62 -12.03 -14.57
N ASN A 40 -12.34 -12.61 -15.53
CA ASN A 40 -11.78 -13.65 -16.40
C ASN A 40 -11.27 -13.14 -17.77
N GLN A 41 -11.46 -11.85 -18.10
CA GLN A 41 -11.10 -11.34 -19.44
C GLN A 41 -9.60 -11.02 -19.61
N LEU A 42 -8.86 -10.79 -18.52
CA LEU A 42 -7.46 -10.31 -18.60
C LEU A 42 -6.43 -11.39 -18.95
N ARG A 43 -6.80 -12.67 -18.98
CA ARG A 43 -5.84 -13.76 -19.26
C ARG A 43 -5.68 -14.06 -20.76
N ALA A 44 -6.64 -13.67 -21.61
CA ALA A 44 -6.66 -14.06 -23.02
C ALA A 44 -5.77 -13.19 -23.95
N GLU A 45 -5.47 -11.94 -23.59
CA GLU A 45 -4.69 -11.03 -24.47
C GLU A 45 -3.18 -11.33 -24.51
N SER A 46 -2.66 -12.04 -23.50
CA SER A 46 -1.24 -12.37 -23.39
C SER A 46 -0.78 -13.47 -24.36
N ALA A 47 -1.70 -14.34 -24.82
CA ALA A 47 -1.38 -15.43 -25.74
C ALA A 47 -1.22 -14.94 -27.19
N GLN A 48 -1.94 -13.88 -27.59
CA GLN A 48 -1.96 -13.41 -28.98
C GLN A 48 -0.72 -12.57 -29.36
N ARG A 49 -0.04 -11.97 -28.39
CA ARG A 49 1.21 -11.21 -28.63
C ARG A 49 2.42 -12.11 -28.87
N ARG A 50 2.42 -13.36 -28.40
CA ARG A 50 3.53 -14.31 -28.61
C ARG A 50 3.57 -14.89 -30.03
N ALA A 51 2.40 -15.11 -30.66
CA ALA A 51 2.33 -15.67 -32.01
C ALA A 51 2.81 -14.69 -33.11
N ARG A 52 2.76 -13.37 -32.89
CA ARG A 52 3.22 -12.37 -33.88
C ARG A 52 4.73 -12.12 -33.86
N LYS A 53 5.44 -12.47 -32.79
CA LYS A 53 6.88 -12.19 -32.67
C LYS A 53 7.77 -13.24 -33.34
N GLN A 54 7.31 -14.50 -33.43
CA GLN A 54 8.07 -15.59 -34.07
C GLN A 54 8.05 -15.55 -35.60
N ARG A 55 7.13 -14.80 -36.23
CA ARG A 55 6.99 -14.77 -37.70
C ARG A 55 7.81 -13.66 -38.39
N ARG A 56 8.60 -12.88 -37.64
CA ARG A 56 9.41 -11.77 -38.18
C ARG A 56 10.91 -12.10 -38.26
N GLU A 57 11.34 -13.25 -37.77
CA GLU A 57 12.76 -13.67 -37.78
C GLU A 57 13.19 -14.40 -39.06
N GLU A 58 12.26 -14.78 -39.95
CA GLU A 58 12.59 -15.59 -41.13
C GLU A 58 12.78 -14.80 -42.45
N CYS A 59 12.93 -13.47 -42.39
CA CYS A 59 13.21 -12.68 -43.60
C CYS A 59 13.96 -11.39 -43.29
N MET A 60 15.26 -11.49 -42.96
CA MET A 60 16.29 -10.48 -43.27
C MET A 60 17.68 -11.16 -43.23
N LYS A 61 18.07 -11.79 -44.33
CA LYS A 61 19.45 -12.20 -44.63
C LYS A 61 20.07 -11.14 -45.54
N THR A 62 20.90 -10.24 -45.01
CA THR A 62 21.89 -9.49 -45.82
C THR A 62 23.12 -9.09 -44.98
N ASN A 63 24.22 -9.82 -45.21
CA ASN A 63 25.64 -9.40 -45.32
C ASN A 63 26.29 -8.40 -44.32
N GLN A 64 27.11 -8.95 -43.40
CA GLN A 64 28.48 -8.63 -42.88
C GLN A 64 29.20 -7.28 -43.20
N PRO A 65 30.37 -6.90 -42.60
CA PRO A 65 31.18 -7.40 -41.44
C PRO A 65 31.73 -6.30 -40.45
N SER A 66 32.50 -6.74 -39.42
CA SER A 66 33.47 -6.04 -38.51
C SER A 66 32.94 -4.86 -37.65
N ASP A 67 33.20 -4.77 -36.34
CA ASP A 67 34.52 -4.53 -35.75
C ASP A 67 34.56 -4.86 -34.24
N VAL A 68 35.64 -5.57 -33.87
CA VAL A 68 36.50 -5.47 -32.67
C VAL A 68 35.97 -4.81 -31.37
N LYS A 69 35.99 -5.62 -30.31
CA LYS A 69 36.14 -5.32 -28.85
C LYS A 69 35.21 -4.27 -28.20
N ASN A 70 34.45 -4.72 -27.21
CA ASN A 70 34.84 -4.43 -25.83
C ASN A 70 34.37 -5.56 -24.90
N GLY A 71 35.32 -6.17 -24.20
CA GLY A 71 35.03 -7.02 -23.05
C GLY A 71 35.16 -6.15 -21.80
N GLY A 72 34.16 -6.22 -20.92
CA GLY A 72 34.26 -5.74 -19.54
C GLY A 72 33.29 -4.64 -19.15
N GLU A 73 31.99 -4.93 -19.07
CA GLU A 73 31.00 -4.07 -18.40
C GLU A 73 29.88 -4.95 -17.78
N GLU A 74 30.19 -5.77 -16.76
CA GLU A 74 29.18 -6.46 -15.94
C GLU A 74 28.76 -5.66 -14.69
N ASP A 75 29.38 -4.49 -14.44
CA ASP A 75 29.11 -3.68 -13.24
C ASP A 75 28.08 -2.55 -13.46
N GLY A 76 27.93 -2.05 -14.69
CA GLY A 76 26.95 -1.00 -14.99
C GLY A 76 25.50 -1.44 -14.80
N ASP A 77 25.20 -2.70 -15.13
CA ASP A 77 23.86 -3.27 -14.99
C ASP A 77 23.39 -3.35 -13.53
N LYS A 78 24.33 -3.59 -12.60
CA LYS A 78 24.01 -3.75 -11.17
C LYS A 78 23.65 -2.43 -10.51
N GLU A 79 24.33 -1.35 -10.90
CA GLU A 79 24.08 -0.02 -10.35
C GLU A 79 22.71 0.52 -10.82
N GLU A 80 22.40 0.34 -12.11
CA GLU A 80 21.09 0.70 -12.67
C GLU A 80 19.94 -0.10 -12.03
N GLU A 81 20.15 -1.38 -11.72
CA GLU A 81 19.18 -2.19 -10.98
C GLU A 81 18.93 -1.70 -9.56
N VAL A 82 19.98 -1.26 -8.86
CA VAL A 82 19.86 -0.75 -7.48
C VAL A 82 19.10 0.57 -7.48
N GLU A 83 19.37 1.46 -8.43
CA GLU A 83 18.66 2.73 -8.56
C GLU A 83 17.15 2.50 -8.80
N LYS A 84 16.78 1.60 -9.71
CA LYS A 84 15.38 1.19 -9.94
C LYS A 84 14.70 0.65 -8.67
N LYS A 85 15.44 -0.10 -7.84
CA LYS A 85 14.92 -0.63 -6.56
C LYS A 85 14.74 0.48 -5.53
N ILE A 86 15.65 1.47 -5.49
CA ILE A 86 15.54 2.64 -4.63
C ILE A 86 14.33 3.49 -5.04
N GLU A 87 14.14 3.78 -6.32
CA GLU A 87 12.97 4.51 -6.84
C GLU A 87 11.65 3.80 -6.47
N ALA A 88 11.61 2.47 -6.66
CA ALA A 88 10.44 1.68 -6.29
C ALA A 88 10.15 1.77 -4.78
N LEU A 89 11.19 1.78 -3.95
CA LEU A 89 11.07 1.91 -2.51
C LEU A 89 10.58 3.31 -2.10
N GLN A 90 11.13 4.37 -2.69
CA GLN A 90 10.70 5.76 -2.46
C GLN A 90 9.21 5.96 -2.76
N ARG A 91 8.68 5.30 -3.78
CA ARG A 91 7.26 5.40 -4.16
C ARG A 91 6.31 4.75 -3.15
N ILE A 92 6.74 3.70 -2.46
CA ILE A 92 5.86 2.95 -1.53
C ILE A 92 6.01 3.40 -0.08
N VAL A 93 7.15 4.00 0.27
CA VAL A 93 7.41 4.50 1.62
C VAL A 93 6.77 5.88 1.79
N PRO A 94 5.98 6.12 2.84
CA PRO A 94 5.41 7.44 3.10
C PRO A 94 6.50 8.52 3.14
N GLY A 95 6.36 9.55 2.29
CA GLY A 95 7.35 10.62 2.18
C GLY A 95 8.66 10.25 1.45
N GLY A 96 8.79 9.03 0.93
CA GLY A 96 10.02 8.47 0.38
C GLY A 96 10.62 9.24 -0.80
N GLU A 97 9.79 9.83 -1.68
CA GLU A 97 10.24 10.64 -2.84
C GLU A 97 11.10 11.85 -2.45
N SER A 98 10.99 12.32 -1.20
CA SER A 98 11.76 13.45 -0.68
C SER A 98 12.98 13.06 0.16
N LEU A 99 13.21 11.75 0.36
CA LEU A 99 14.24 11.23 1.25
C LEU A 99 15.48 10.74 0.49
N GLY A 100 16.65 11.03 1.04
CA GLY A 100 17.90 10.36 0.65
C GLY A 100 17.95 8.92 1.17
N VAL A 101 18.87 8.12 0.60
CA VAL A 101 18.93 6.66 0.77
C VAL A 101 18.97 6.20 2.24
N ASP A 102 19.80 6.81 3.09
CA ASP A 102 19.92 6.38 4.49
C ASP A 102 18.62 6.58 5.28
N LYS A 103 17.99 7.75 5.12
CA LYS A 103 16.70 8.06 5.76
C LYS A 103 15.56 7.23 5.16
N LEU A 104 15.64 6.93 3.87
CA LEU A 104 14.67 6.07 3.20
C LEU A 104 14.65 4.68 3.86
N PHE A 105 15.80 4.11 4.19
CA PHE A 105 15.86 2.81 4.87
C PHE A 105 15.35 2.86 6.31
N GLU A 106 15.64 3.93 7.05
CA GLU A 106 15.11 4.12 8.39
C GLU A 106 13.57 4.23 8.37
N GLU A 107 13.01 5.06 7.48
CA GLU A 107 11.56 5.21 7.32
C GLU A 107 10.92 3.92 6.80
N THR A 108 11.61 3.18 5.92
CA THR A 108 11.17 1.86 5.46
C THR A 108 11.04 0.88 6.62
N ALA A 109 12.04 0.81 7.50
CA ALA A 109 12.00 -0.06 8.66
C ALA A 109 10.82 0.32 9.58
N GLY A 110 10.65 1.62 9.85
CA GLY A 110 9.52 2.13 10.62
C GLY A 110 8.17 1.78 9.99
N TYR A 111 8.03 1.95 8.68
CA TYR A 111 6.80 1.67 7.97
C TYR A 111 6.45 0.17 7.95
N ILE A 112 7.45 -0.71 7.76
CA ILE A 112 7.25 -2.17 7.87
C ILE A 112 6.73 -2.54 9.27
N MET A 113 7.34 -1.99 10.32
CA MET A 113 6.89 -2.26 11.70
C MET A 113 5.46 -1.75 11.93
N ALA A 114 5.11 -0.58 11.41
CA ALA A 114 3.76 -0.02 11.50
C ALA A 114 2.73 -0.92 10.79
N LEU A 115 3.01 -1.35 9.56
CA LEU A 115 2.17 -2.27 8.80
C LEU A 115 1.96 -3.61 9.53
N GLN A 116 3.04 -4.17 10.09
CA GLN A 116 2.95 -5.39 10.89
C GLN A 116 2.09 -5.20 12.14
N GLY A 117 2.23 -4.05 12.83
CA GLY A 117 1.41 -3.68 13.97
C GLY A 117 -0.08 -3.60 13.62
N GLN A 118 -0.40 -2.92 12.50
CA GLN A 118 -1.77 -2.83 11.98
C GLN A 118 -2.35 -4.22 11.69
N LEU A 119 -1.60 -5.09 11.01
CA LEU A 119 -2.04 -6.45 10.69
C LEU A 119 -2.32 -7.28 11.94
N LYS A 120 -1.46 -7.18 12.96
CA LYS A 120 -1.65 -7.87 14.24
C LYS A 120 -2.90 -7.37 14.97
N ALA A 121 -3.12 -6.06 15.02
CA ALA A 121 -4.30 -5.47 15.64
C ALA A 121 -5.59 -5.89 14.92
N MET A 122 -5.62 -5.81 13.58
CA MET A 122 -6.78 -6.23 12.79
C MET A 122 -7.08 -7.72 12.98
N LYS A 123 -6.06 -8.58 13.02
CA LYS A 123 -6.24 -10.01 13.30
C LYS A 123 -6.80 -10.25 14.69
N ALA A 124 -6.28 -9.58 15.71
CA ALA A 124 -6.78 -9.71 17.08
C ALA A 124 -8.25 -9.30 17.19
N LEU A 125 -8.62 -8.17 16.55
CA LEU A 125 -10.01 -7.71 16.48
C LEU A 125 -10.90 -8.70 15.74
N ALA A 126 -10.47 -9.21 14.59
CA ALA A 126 -11.21 -10.20 13.83
C ALA A 126 -11.45 -11.50 14.63
N SER A 127 -10.41 -12.03 15.28
CA SER A 127 -10.52 -13.21 16.15
C SER A 127 -11.41 -12.96 17.36
N PHE A 128 -11.39 -11.74 17.92
CA PHE A 128 -12.28 -11.37 19.01
C PHE A 128 -13.75 -11.39 18.57
N VAL A 129 -14.08 -10.77 17.43
CA VAL A 129 -15.44 -10.76 16.87
C VAL A 129 -15.90 -12.19 16.54
N GLU A 130 -15.05 -12.99 15.89
CA GLU A 130 -15.35 -14.40 15.59
C GLU A 130 -15.60 -15.21 16.87
N GLY A 131 -14.84 -14.95 17.94
CA GLY A 131 -15.04 -15.54 19.25
C GLY A 131 -16.40 -15.21 19.86
N LEU A 132 -16.83 -13.94 19.80
CA LEU A 132 -18.13 -13.48 20.30
C LEU A 132 -19.30 -14.14 19.55
N GLU A 133 -19.19 -14.30 18.23
CA GLU A 133 -20.22 -14.97 17.43
C GLU A 133 -20.37 -16.46 17.78
N LYS A 134 -19.27 -17.11 18.18
CA LYS A 134 -19.30 -18.50 18.65
C LYS A 134 -19.91 -18.62 20.04
N GLU A 135 -19.73 -17.61 20.91
CA GLU A 135 -20.35 -17.58 22.23
C GLU A 135 -21.86 -17.32 22.17
N LYS A 136 -22.30 -16.37 21.34
CA LYS A 136 -23.73 -16.06 21.12
C LYS A 136 -24.54 -17.26 20.61
N ARG A 137 -23.93 -18.13 19.82
CA ARG A 137 -24.56 -19.36 19.30
C ARG A 137 -24.61 -20.52 20.30
N LYS A 138 -23.95 -20.43 21.45
CA LYS A 138 -23.96 -21.49 22.49
C LYS A 138 -25.10 -21.37 23.50
N PHE A 139 -25.86 -20.26 23.50
CA PHE A 139 -26.98 -20.03 24.43
C PHE A 139 -28.37 -20.11 23.77
N GLY A 140 -28.49 -20.69 22.58
CA GLY A 140 -29.78 -21.00 21.95
C GLY A 140 -30.13 -22.47 22.14
N GLY A 141 -30.95 -22.78 23.14
CA GLY A 141 -31.68 -24.05 23.27
C GLY A 141 -33.06 -23.96 22.64
#